data_AF-A0A9P6TUP3-F1
#
_entry.id   AF-A0A9P6TUP3-F1
#
_cell.length_a   1.000
_cell.length_b   1.000
_cell.length_c   1.000
_cell.angle_alpha   90.00
_cell.angle_beta   90.00
_cell.angle_gamma   90.00
#
_symmetry.space_group_name_H-M   'P 1'
#
loop_
_entity.id
_entity.type
_entity.pdbx_description
1 polymer ?
#
loop_
_entity_poly.entity_id
_entity_poly.type
_entity_poly.pdbx_seq_one_letter_code
_entity_poly.pdbx_strand_id
1 'polypeptide(L)'
;MSPSTKYELHYFGYHGVAMTIRALLCLGGADWTQKVEIFENWAAIKHSSSPFGTLPVLNVFKESGEILEIPESLAIERYLAKTFDMVGSTEAEQIQVD
;
A
#
# COMPACT_ATOMS: atom_id res chain seq x y z
N MET A 1 -1.00 19.01 -17.12
CA MET A 1 -0.63 17.81 -16.34
C MET A 1 -1.87 17.42 -15.57
N SER A 2 -2.48 16.29 -15.92
CA SER A 2 -3.63 15.75 -15.19
C SER A 2 -3.19 15.50 -13.74
N PRO A 3 -4.05 15.71 -12.73
CA PRO A 3 -3.69 15.38 -11.35
C PRO A 3 -3.41 13.87 -11.28
N SER A 4 -2.22 13.44 -10.91
CA SER A 4 -1.90 12.00 -10.80
C SER A 4 -2.39 11.44 -9.47
N THR A 5 -2.93 10.21 -9.47
CA THR A 5 -3.19 9.45 -8.23
C THR A 5 -1.91 9.37 -7.39
N LYS A 6 -2.03 9.65 -6.09
CA LYS A 6 -0.91 9.59 -5.13
C LYS A 6 -1.13 8.51 -4.08
N TYR A 7 -0.04 8.02 -3.52
CA TYR A 7 -0.05 6.95 -2.54
C TYR A 7 0.74 7.33 -1.29
N GLU A 8 0.20 7.07 -0.10
CA GLU A 8 0.96 7.15 1.15
C GLU A 8 0.93 5.80 1.87
N LEU A 9 2.10 5.21 2.08
CA LEU A 9 2.27 3.98 2.83
C LEU A 9 2.60 4.30 4.30
N HIS A 10 1.72 3.92 5.22
CA HIS A 10 2.00 4.00 6.66
C HIS A 10 2.59 2.67 7.14
N TYR A 11 3.87 2.71 7.52
CA TYR A 11 4.59 1.54 8.04
C TYR A 11 5.82 1.95 8.85
N PHE A 12 6.47 0.99 9.49
CA PHE A 12 7.73 1.20 10.21
C PHE A 12 8.92 1.48 9.27
N GLY A 13 9.99 2.04 9.83
CA GLY A 13 11.23 2.39 9.11
C GLY A 13 12.05 1.19 8.61
N TYR A 14 11.65 -0.04 8.91
CA TYR A 14 12.27 -1.27 8.41
C TYR A 14 11.42 -1.92 7.31
N HIS A 15 11.98 -2.94 6.66
CA HIS A 15 11.34 -3.56 5.50
C HIS A 15 10.03 -4.30 5.86
N GLY A 16 10.11 -5.36 6.65
CA GLY A 16 8.97 -6.16 7.10
C GLY A 16 8.05 -6.63 5.97
N VAL A 17 6.77 -6.80 6.26
CA VAL A 17 5.74 -7.18 5.26
C VAL A 17 5.48 -6.08 4.23
N ALA A 18 5.96 -4.85 4.45
CA ALA A 18 5.79 -3.76 3.50
C ALA A 18 6.85 -3.74 2.39
N MET A 19 7.78 -4.71 2.34
CA MET A 19 8.81 -4.76 1.30
C MET A 19 8.19 -4.88 -0.11
N THR A 20 7.28 -5.84 -0.29
CA THR A 20 6.62 -6.08 -1.58
C THR A 20 5.78 -4.89 -2.01
N ILE A 21 5.06 -4.26 -1.07
CA ILE A 21 4.28 -3.03 -1.32
C ILE A 21 5.17 -1.92 -1.90
N ARG A 22 6.33 -1.66 -1.27
CA ARG A 22 7.29 -0.66 -1.77
C ARG A 22 7.80 -1.03 -3.16
N ALA A 23 8.09 -2.30 -3.40
CA ALA A 23 8.54 -2.77 -4.71
C ALA A 23 7.48 -2.55 -5.79
N LEU A 24 6.22 -2.88 -5.52
CA LEU A 24 5.10 -2.67 -6.44
C LEU A 24 4.89 -1.18 -6.77
N LEU A 25 4.93 -0.30 -5.75
CA LEU A 25 4.82 1.15 -5.96
C LEU A 25 5.97 1.70 -6.82
N CYS A 26 7.21 1.26 -6.56
CA CYS A 26 8.37 1.68 -7.34
C CYS A 26 8.33 1.16 -8.78
N LEU A 27 8.05 -0.14 -8.97
CA LEU A 27 7.99 -0.77 -10.29
C LEU A 27 6.83 -0.22 -11.13
N GLY A 28 5.71 0.13 -10.49
CA GLY A 28 4.56 0.76 -11.13
C GLY A 28 4.76 2.23 -11.48
N GLY A 29 5.90 2.84 -11.13
CA GLY A 29 6.16 4.26 -11.38
C GLY A 29 5.23 5.19 -10.61
N ALA A 30 4.74 4.78 -9.44
CA ALA A 30 3.78 5.53 -8.64
C ALA A 30 4.40 6.79 -8.02
N ASP A 31 3.61 7.86 -7.90
CA ASP A 31 3.93 9.00 -7.02
C ASP A 31 3.54 8.63 -5.58
N TRP A 32 4.52 8.28 -4.75
CA TRP A 32 4.28 7.78 -3.41
C TRP A 32 5.25 8.29 -2.34
N THR A 33 4.74 8.35 -1.11
CA THR A 33 5.51 8.68 0.10
C THR A 33 5.32 7.63 1.19
N GLN A 34 6.26 7.54 2.12
CA GLN A 34 6.10 6.73 3.33
C GLN A 34 5.88 7.61 4.56
N LYS A 35 4.81 7.37 5.29
CA LYS A 35 4.64 7.82 6.67
C LYS A 35 5.32 6.80 7.59
N VAL A 36 6.48 7.17 8.14
CA VAL A 36 7.28 6.28 9.00
C VAL A 36 6.73 6.29 10.43
N GLU A 37 6.34 5.13 10.94
CA GLU A 37 5.94 4.95 12.33
C GLU A 37 7.13 4.61 13.24
N ILE A 38 7.13 5.15 14.45
CA ILE A 38 8.13 4.86 15.49
C ILE A 38 7.60 3.71 16.35
N PHE A 39 8.32 2.59 16.33
CA PHE A 39 7.86 1.34 16.96
C PHE A 39 7.62 1.49 18.47
N GLU A 40 8.45 2.28 19.16
CA GLU A 40 8.38 2.54 20.60
C GLU A 40 7.05 3.18 21.01
N ASN A 41 6.46 4.00 20.15
CA ASN A 41 5.19 4.68 20.43
C ASN A 41 3.96 3.87 19.98
N TRP A 42 4.17 2.84 19.15
CA TRP A 42 3.10 2.16 18.43
C TRP A 42 2.03 1.57 19.35
N ALA A 43 2.44 0.93 20.44
CA ALA A 43 1.53 0.27 21.37
C ALA A 43 0.45 1.23 21.92
N ALA A 44 0.81 2.51 22.12
CA ALA A 44 -0.09 3.52 22.65
C ALA A 44 -1.07 4.09 21.60
N ILE A 45 -0.66 4.15 20.34
CA ILE A 45 -1.41 4.86 19.28
C ILE A 45 -2.09 3.92 18.26
N LYS A 46 -1.82 2.61 18.29
CA LYS A 46 -2.22 1.68 17.23
C LYS A 46 -3.70 1.73 16.86
N HIS A 47 -4.58 1.84 17.86
CA HIS A 47 -6.04 1.87 17.65
C HIS A 47 -6.56 3.20 17.11
N SER A 48 -5.83 4.30 17.33
CA SER A 48 -6.15 5.61 16.74
C SER A 48 -5.48 5.86 15.39
N SER A 49 -4.42 5.10 15.09
CA SER A 49 -3.56 5.34 13.93
C SER A 49 -3.70 4.28 12.83
N SER A 50 -4.45 3.22 13.05
CA SER A 50 -4.79 2.20 12.05
C SER A 50 -6.19 1.63 12.31
N PRO A 51 -6.97 1.31 11.27
CA PRO A 51 -8.32 0.72 11.39
C PRO A 51 -8.37 -0.55 12.24
N PHE A 52 -7.35 -1.39 12.13
CA PHE A 52 -7.30 -2.69 12.81
C PHE A 52 -6.21 -2.77 13.89
N GLY A 53 -5.55 -1.65 14.20
CA GLY A 53 -4.41 -1.65 15.12
C GLY A 53 -3.21 -2.43 14.59
N THR A 54 -3.12 -2.57 13.26
CA THR A 54 -2.04 -3.26 12.52
C THR A 54 -1.49 -2.34 11.44
N LEU A 55 -0.24 -2.55 11.04
CA LEU A 55 0.34 -1.93 9.85
C LEU A 55 0.81 -3.06 8.93
N PRO A 56 0.81 -2.87 7.60
CA PRO A 56 0.68 -1.60 6.86
C PRO A 56 -0.75 -1.13 6.61
N VAL A 57 -0.87 0.17 6.31
CA VAL A 57 -2.05 0.82 5.73
C VAL A 57 -1.60 1.64 4.52
N LEU A 58 -2.31 1.54 3.39
CA LEU A 58 -2.09 2.35 2.20
C LEU A 58 -3.24 3.34 2.01
N ASN A 59 -2.92 4.63 1.92
CA ASN A 59 -3.85 5.68 1.51
C ASN A 59 -3.69 5.97 0.03
N VAL A 60 -4.76 5.86 -0.74
CA VAL A 60 -4.81 6.19 -2.17
C VAL A 60 -5.60 7.47 -2.36
N PHE A 61 -4.92 8.55 -2.73
CA PHE A 61 -5.52 9.85 -3.00
C PHE A 61 -5.93 9.89 -4.48
N LYS A 62 -7.22 9.68 -4.74
CA LYS A 62 -7.76 9.66 -6.11
C LYS A 62 -7.96 11.08 -6.63
N GLU A 63 -8.00 11.23 -7.95
CA GLU A 63 -8.27 12.50 -8.63
C GLU A 63 -9.63 13.11 -8.26
N SER A 64 -10.60 12.27 -7.88
CA SER A 64 -11.93 12.69 -7.41
C SER A 64 -11.90 13.43 -6.07
N GLY A 65 -10.77 13.41 -5.36
CA GLY A 65 -10.64 13.87 -3.97
C GLY A 65 -11.03 12.82 -2.93
N GLU A 66 -11.45 11.63 -3.35
CA GLU A 66 -11.69 10.48 -2.46
C GLU A 66 -10.34 9.92 -1.97
N ILE A 67 -10.27 9.60 -0.68
CA ILE A 67 -9.16 8.86 -0.09
C ILE A 67 -9.66 7.44 0.17
N LEU A 68 -9.07 6.47 -0.54
CA LEU A 68 -9.30 5.06 -0.28
C LEU A 68 -8.21 4.56 0.68
N GLU A 69 -8.61 4.19 1.89
CA GLU A 69 -7.74 3.60 2.90
C GLU A 69 -7.81 2.06 2.82
N ILE A 70 -6.67 1.40 2.64
CA ILE A 70 -6.57 -0.05 2.47
C ILE A 70 -5.67 -0.61 3.58
N PRO A 71 -6.22 -1.29 4.59
CA PRO A 71 -5.44 -2.07 5.55
C PRO A 71 -5.04 -3.44 4.98
N GLU A 72 -4.13 -4.12 5.68
CA GLU A 72 -3.63 -5.49 5.39
C GLU A 72 -2.72 -5.60 4.16
N SER A 73 -1.51 -6.15 4.40
CA SER A 73 -0.45 -6.23 3.38
C SER A 73 -0.87 -6.92 2.08
N LEU A 74 -1.47 -8.11 2.15
CA LEU A 74 -1.90 -8.86 0.96
C LEU A 74 -3.00 -8.15 0.17
N ALA A 75 -3.92 -7.45 0.85
CA ALA A 75 -4.97 -6.68 0.17
C ALA A 75 -4.37 -5.50 -0.59
N ILE A 76 -3.41 -4.80 0.03
CA ILE A 76 -2.64 -3.73 -0.60
C ILE A 76 -1.87 -4.26 -1.81
N GLU A 77 -1.14 -5.37 -1.66
CA GLU A 77 -0.33 -5.98 -2.73
C GLU A 77 -1.18 -6.37 -3.94
N ARG A 78 -2.31 -7.05 -3.72
CA ARG A 78 -3.25 -7.42 -4.80
C ARG A 78 -3.84 -6.20 -5.49
N TYR A 79 -4.21 -5.18 -4.73
CA TYR A 79 -4.72 -3.92 -5.27
C TYR A 79 -3.67 -3.25 -6.18
N LEU A 80 -2.43 -3.10 -5.70
CA LEU A 80 -1.36 -2.46 -6.45
C LEU A 80 -0.93 -3.27 -7.66
N ALA A 81 -0.76 -4.59 -7.51
CA ALA A 81 -0.42 -5.48 -8.63
C ALA A 81 -1.47 -5.37 -9.74
N LYS A 82 -2.77 -5.37 -9.39
CA LYS A 82 -3.83 -5.16 -10.39
C LYS A 82 -3.79 -3.76 -11.00
N THR A 83 -3.53 -2.74 -10.19
CA THR A 83 -3.49 -1.33 -10.64
C THR A 83 -2.35 -1.08 -11.63
N PHE A 84 -1.22 -1.77 -11.45
CA PHE A 84 -0.02 -1.64 -12.30
C PHE A 84 0.13 -2.78 -13.32
N ASP A 85 -0.92 -3.57 -13.54
CA ASP A 85 -0.94 -4.67 -14.52
C ASP A 85 0.15 -5.75 -14.30
N MET A 86 0.43 -6.07 -13.03
CA MET A 86 1.44 -7.03 -12.58
C MET A 86 0.85 -8.36 -12.07
N VAL A 87 -0.41 -8.67 -12.42
CA VAL A 87 -1.09 -9.91 -12.02
C VAL A 87 -1.08 -10.98 -13.12
N GLY A 88 -0.59 -10.67 -14.32
CA GLY A 88 -0.69 -11.57 -15.48
C GLY A 88 -2.00 -11.38 -16.26
N SER A 89 -1.96 -11.66 -17.56
CA SER A 89 -3.04 -11.36 -18.50
C SER A 89 -4.04 -12.51 -18.66
N THR A 90 -3.69 -13.71 -18.21
CA THR A 90 -4.55 -14.89 -18.25
C THR A 90 -4.83 -15.46 -16.87
N GLU A 91 -5.90 -16.25 -16.72
CA GLU A 91 -6.20 -16.97 -15.48
C GLU A 91 -5.05 -17.87 -15.03
N ALA A 92 -4.37 -18.53 -15.98
CA ALA A 92 -3.23 -19.38 -15.73
C ALA A 92 -1.97 -18.61 -15.26
N GLU A 93 -1.82 -17.35 -15.64
CA GLU A 93 -0.75 -16.47 -15.14
C GLU A 93 -1.13 -15.89 -13.77
N GLN A 94 -2.39 -15.50 -13.58
CA GLN A 94 -2.88 -14.96 -12.30
C GLN A 94 -2.71 -15.96 -11.16
N ILE A 95 -3.02 -17.24 -11.38
CA ILE A 95 -2.85 -18.28 -10.36
C ILE A 95 -1.38 -18.60 -10.04
N GLN A 96 -0.41 -18.19 -10.87
CA GLN A 96 1.02 -18.35 -10.56
C GLN A 96 1.54 -17.26 -9.63
N VAL A 97 0.83 -16.13 -9.53
CA VAL A 97 1.20 -14.99 -8.70
C VAL A 97 0.52 -15.05 -7.32
N ASP A 98 -0.64 -15.71 -7.22
CA ASP A 98 -1.41 -15.91 -5.98
C ASP A 98 -0.82 -16.98 -5.04
#